data_AF-A0A8J3RJG0-F1
#
_entry.id   AF-A0A8J3RJG0-F1
#
_cell.length_a   1.000
_cell.length_b   1.000
_cell.length_c   1.000
_cell.angle_alpha   90.00
_cell.angle_beta   90.00
_cell.angle_gamma   90.00
#
_symmetry.space_group_name_H-M   'P 1'
#
loop_
_entity.id
_entity.type
_entity.pdbx_description
1 polymer ?
#
loop_
_entity_poly.entity_id
_entity_poly.type
_entity_poly.pdbx_seq_one_letter_code
_entity_poly.pdbx_strand_id
1 'polypeptide(L)'
;MKAATAATLHANAATIRQLGRQYGLHSFTLSGEPGELVASLDEGRTYFDVTAFEADASGLLGATVEVVPRGPGVDVQEREALGGMRGAA
;
A
#
# COMPACT_ATOMS: atom_id res chain seq x y z
N MET A 1 -14.27 1.89 -8.97
CA MET A 1 -14.27 0.67 -8.13
C MET A 1 -14.56 1.09 -6.69
N LYS A 2 -14.95 0.17 -5.80
CA LYS A 2 -15.04 0.49 -4.36
C LYS A 2 -13.63 0.46 -3.76
N ALA A 3 -13.37 1.27 -2.72
CA ALA A 3 -12.11 1.21 -1.99
C ALA A 3 -11.86 -0.21 -1.43
N ALA A 4 -10.60 -0.64 -1.47
CA ALA A 4 -10.19 -1.90 -0.88
C ALA A 4 -10.39 -1.85 0.65
N THR A 5 -10.99 -2.90 1.20
CA THR A 5 -11.14 -2.99 2.66
C THR A 5 -9.81 -3.38 3.32
N ALA A 6 -9.62 -3.04 4.59
CA ALA A 6 -8.47 -3.51 5.37
C ALA A 6 -8.31 -5.04 5.31
N ALA A 7 -9.43 -5.79 5.36
CA ALA A 7 -9.43 -7.24 5.20
C ALA A 7 -8.92 -7.68 3.81
N THR A 8 -9.36 -7.01 2.74
CA THR A 8 -8.88 -7.26 1.37
C THR A 8 -7.38 -6.99 1.25
N LEU A 9 -6.91 -5.86 1.78
CA LEU A 9 -5.50 -5.47 1.76
C LEU A 9 -4.65 -6.48 2.54
N HIS A 10 -5.09 -6.90 3.73
CA HIS A 10 -4.40 -7.91 4.53
C HIS A 10 -4.35 -9.28 3.83
N ALA A 11 -5.47 -9.74 3.26
CA ALA A 11 -5.53 -11.01 2.55
C ALA A 11 -4.58 -11.05 1.33
N ASN A 12 -4.29 -9.88 0.74
CA ASN A 12 -3.40 -9.74 -0.41
C ASN A 12 -2.03 -9.15 -0.07
N ALA A 13 -1.65 -9.07 1.21
CA ALA A 13 -0.44 -8.38 1.65
C ALA A 13 0.85 -8.91 0.99
N ALA A 14 0.94 -10.22 0.73
CA ALA A 14 2.08 -10.81 0.04
C ALA A 14 2.17 -10.35 -1.43
N THR A 15 1.04 -10.37 -2.14
CA THR A 15 0.92 -9.89 -3.52
C THR A 15 1.27 -8.42 -3.62
N ILE A 16 0.70 -7.59 -2.73
CA ILE A 16 0.96 -6.15 -2.66
C ILE A 16 2.46 -5.88 -2.45
N ARG A 17 3.11 -6.58 -1.51
CA ARG A 17 4.56 -6.41 -1.28
C ARG A 17 5.39 -6.84 -2.48
N GLN A 18 5.00 -7.91 -3.17
CA GLN A 18 5.73 -8.38 -4.35
C GLN A 18 5.61 -7.39 -5.51
N LEU A 19 4.40 -6.88 -5.77
CA LEU A 19 4.14 -5.85 -6.76
C LEU A 19 4.88 -4.56 -6.40
N GLY A 20 4.79 -4.13 -5.14
CA GLY A 20 5.48 -2.94 -4.63
C GLY A 20 6.97 -2.93 -4.94
N ARG A 21 7.68 -4.06 -4.73
CA ARG A 21 9.11 -4.17 -5.07
C ARG A 21 9.41 -3.92 -6.55
N GLN A 22 8.49 -4.23 -7.47
CA GLN A 22 8.68 -3.97 -8.90
C GLN A 22 8.66 -2.45 -9.20
N TYR A 23 7.89 -1.70 -8.40
CA TYR A 23 7.72 -0.26 -8.50
C TYR A 23 8.61 0.55 -7.52
N GLY A 24 9.47 -0.12 -6.74
CA GLY A 24 10.30 0.52 -5.73
C GLY A 24 9.53 1.00 -4.49
N LEU A 25 8.39 0.37 -4.19
CA LEU A 25 7.59 0.61 -2.99
C LEU A 25 7.79 -0.50 -1.96
N HIS A 26 7.98 -0.10 -0.69
CA HIS A 26 8.18 -1.04 0.41
C HIS A 26 7.63 -0.53 1.74
N SER A 27 7.72 -1.36 2.80
CA SER A 27 7.28 -1.00 4.16
C SER A 27 5.80 -0.55 4.26
N PHE A 28 4.90 -1.24 3.56
CA PHE A 28 3.48 -0.87 3.53
C PHE A 28 2.80 -0.92 4.91
N THR A 29 2.02 0.10 5.24
CA THR A 29 1.11 0.19 6.38
C THR A 29 -0.27 0.59 5.90
N LEU A 30 -1.31 0.24 6.66
CA LEU A 30 -2.66 0.77 6.45
C LEU A 30 -2.71 2.21 6.95
N SER A 31 -3.41 3.09 6.23
CA SER A 31 -3.73 4.42 6.73
C SER A 31 -5.10 4.45 7.44
N GLY A 32 -5.50 5.63 7.91
CA GLY A 32 -6.86 5.90 8.40
C GLY A 32 -7.93 5.84 7.30
N GLU A 33 -7.54 6.06 6.04
CA GLU A 33 -8.45 6.17 4.91
C GLU A 33 -8.69 4.79 4.24
N PRO A 34 -9.94 4.45 3.88
CA PRO A 34 -10.23 3.18 3.21
C PRO A 34 -9.51 3.05 1.86
N GLY A 35 -8.80 1.93 1.66
CA GLY A 35 -8.09 1.64 0.42
C GLY A 35 -6.73 2.32 0.29
N GLU A 36 -6.36 3.19 1.21
CA GLU A 36 -5.09 3.89 1.21
C GLU A 36 -4.02 3.11 2.01
N LEU A 37 -2.84 3.01 1.41
CA LEU A 37 -1.63 2.47 2.02
C LEU A 37 -0.61 3.58 2.19
N VAL A 38 0.19 3.51 3.25
CA VAL A 38 1.40 4.32 3.37
C VAL A 38 2.60 3.44 3.09
N ALA A 39 3.48 3.88 2.20
CA ALA A 39 4.63 3.10 1.77
C ALA A 39 5.88 3.98 1.63
N SER A 40 7.04 3.38 1.81
CA SER A 40 8.31 4.03 1.46
C SER A 40 8.56 3.86 -0.03
N LEU A 41 9.09 4.91 -0.66
CA LEU A 41 9.45 4.94 -2.07
C LEU A 41 10.98 5.00 -2.18
N ASP A 42 11.56 4.14 -3.01
CA ASP A 42 13.00 4.08 -3.26
C ASP A 42 13.52 5.42 -3.85
N GLU A 43 14.77 5.75 -3.56
CA GLU A 43 15.42 6.94 -4.11
C GLU A 43 15.45 6.90 -5.65
N GLY A 44 15.15 8.03 -6.29
CA GLY A 44 15.11 8.15 -7.74
C GLY A 44 13.82 7.65 -8.41
N ARG A 45 12.90 7.05 -7.64
CA ARG A 45 11.53 6.79 -8.10
C ARG A 45 10.66 8.03 -8.02
N THR A 46 9.55 8.00 -8.75
CA THR A 46 8.67 9.14 -8.94
C THR A 46 7.21 8.80 -8.63
N TYR A 47 6.37 9.82 -8.58
CA TYR A 47 4.93 9.65 -8.49
C TYR A 47 4.35 8.75 -9.61
N PHE A 48 4.97 8.70 -10.79
CA PHE A 48 4.53 7.80 -11.86
C PHE A 48 4.68 6.32 -11.51
N ASP A 49 5.72 5.95 -10.75
CA ASP A 49 5.89 4.57 -10.25
C ASP A 49 4.78 4.22 -9.25
N VAL A 50 4.38 5.19 -8.43
CA VAL A 50 3.28 5.05 -7.45
C VAL A 50 1.95 4.85 -8.19
N THR A 51 1.62 5.71 -9.15
CA THR A 51 0.38 5.58 -9.93
C THR A 51 0.32 4.29 -10.74
N ALA A 52 1.45 3.82 -11.28
CA ALA A 52 1.50 2.54 -11.98
C ALA A 52 1.22 1.36 -11.03
N PHE A 53 1.81 1.39 -9.82
CA PHE A 53 1.50 0.41 -8.77
C PHE A 53 0.00 0.44 -8.40
N GLU A 54 -0.58 1.63 -8.18
CA GLU A 54 -1.98 1.78 -7.79
C GLU A 54 -2.93 1.21 -8.84
N ALA A 55 -2.67 1.46 -10.12
CA ALA A 55 -3.45 0.93 -11.22
C ALA A 55 -3.41 -0.61 -11.25
N ASP A 56 -2.21 -1.20 -11.16
CA ASP A 56 -2.03 -2.65 -11.17
C ASP A 56 -2.62 -3.32 -9.92
N ALA A 57 -2.36 -2.75 -8.74
CA ALA A 57 -2.90 -3.24 -7.48
C ALA A 57 -4.44 -3.18 -7.50
N SER A 58 -5.01 -2.07 -7.99
CA SER A 58 -6.46 -1.92 -8.09
C SER A 58 -7.08 -2.90 -9.06
N GLY A 59 -6.42 -3.12 -10.21
CA GLY A 59 -6.83 -4.10 -11.20
C GLY A 59 -6.81 -5.53 -10.65
N LEU A 60 -5.74 -5.90 -9.94
CA LEU A 60 -5.58 -7.23 -9.33
C LEU A 60 -6.61 -7.49 -8.23
N LEU A 61 -6.91 -6.49 -7.39
CA LEU A 61 -7.83 -6.64 -6.27
C LEU A 61 -9.30 -6.41 -6.66
N GLY A 62 -9.56 -5.84 -7.84
CA GLY A 62 -10.89 -5.40 -8.25
C GLY A 62 -11.47 -4.30 -7.35
N ALA A 63 -10.61 -3.58 -6.62
CA ALA A 63 -10.95 -2.57 -5.63
C ALA A 63 -9.88 -1.47 -5.64
N THR A 64 -10.26 -0.22 -5.40
CA THR A 64 -9.31 0.91 -5.44
C THR A 64 -8.27 0.78 -4.33
N VAL A 65 -7.01 0.89 -4.72
CA VAL A 65 -5.84 1.00 -3.84
C VAL A 65 -5.11 2.29 -4.16
N GLU A 66 -4.86 3.10 -3.14
CA GLU A 66 -4.07 4.34 -3.23
C GLU A 66 -2.84 4.22 -2.33
N VAL A 67 -1.78 4.93 -2.67
CA VAL A 67 -0.52 4.93 -1.91
C VAL A 67 -0.07 6.35 -1.65
N VAL A 68 0.13 6.67 -0.38
CA VAL A 68 0.85 7.87 0.02
C VAL A 68 2.30 7.51 0.33
N PRO A 69 3.27 8.02 -0.43
CA PRO A 69 4.68 7.83 -0.11
C PRO A 69 5.05 8.53 1.20
N ARG A 70 5.81 7.85 2.06
CA ARG A 70 6.42 8.47 3.23
C ARG A 70 7.37 9.57 2.80
N GLY A 71 7.27 10.73 3.43
CA GLY A 71 8.16 11.84 3.15
C GLY A 71 7.98 13.02 4.11
N PRO A 72 8.96 13.95 4.14
CA PRO A 72 8.83 15.17 4.93
C PRO A 72 7.60 15.97 4.49
N GLY A 73 6.80 16.42 5.46
CA GLY A 73 5.58 17.19 5.21
C GLY A 73 4.34 16.36 4.89
N VAL A 74 4.45 15.03 4.88
CA VAL A 74 3.31 14.11 4.74
C VAL A 74 2.83 13.73 6.15
N ASP A 75 1.65 14.21 6.53
CA ASP A 75 0.98 13.82 7.77
C ASP A 75 -0.15 12.85 7.43
N VAL A 76 0.11 11.55 7.56
CA VAL A 76 -0.87 10.50 7.36
C VAL A 76 -0.93 9.64 8.61
N GLN A 77 -2.14 9.35 9.07
CA GLN A 77 -2.37 8.49 10.23
C GLN A 77 -2.12 7.03 9.85
N GLU A 78 -0.89 6.56 10.05
CA GLU A 78 -0.53 5.15 9.92
C GLU A 78 -1.14 4.33 11.06
N ARG A 79 -1.73 3.18 10.74
CA ARG A 79 -2.36 2.29 11.72
C ARG A 79 -1.53 1.07 12.05
N GLU A 80 -1.46 0.12 11.13
CA GLU A 80 -0.72 -1.13 11.30
C GLU A 80 0.04 -1.55 10.05
N ALA A 81 1.10 -2.32 10.23
CA ALA A 81 1.90 -2.89 9.14
C ALA A 81 1.07 -3.87 8.30
N LEU A 82 1.16 -3.73 6.98
CA LEU A 82 0.48 -4.60 6.04
C LEU A 82 1.17 -5.98 6.01
N GLY A 83 0.62 -6.91 6.78
CA GLY A 83 1.12 -8.27 6.93
C GLY A 83 1.86 -8.56 8.24
N GLY A 84 1.71 -7.70 9.25
CA GLY A 84 1.94 -8.12 10.63
C GLY A 84 0.91 -9.18 11.00
N MET A 85 1.28 -10.46 10.96
CA MET A 85 0.51 -11.48 11.67
C MET A 85 0.47 -11.03 13.13
N ARG A 86 -0.72 -10.78 13.69
CA ARG A 86 -0.88 -10.97 15.13
C ARG A 86 -0.43 -12.41 15.38
N GLY A 87 0.70 -12.55 16.07
CA GLY A 87 1.22 -13.83 16.48
C GLY A 87 0.10 -14.63 17.15
N ALA A 88 -0.01 -15.89 16.74
CA ALA A 88 -0.63 -16.89 17.58
C ALA A 88 0.10 -16.86 18.93
N ALA A 89 -0.62 -16.50 19.98
CA ALA A 89 -0.28 -16.76 21.37
C ALA A 89 -1.53 -17.30 22.04
#